data_AF-A0A3D3HJ92-F1
#
_entry.id   AF-A0A3D3HJ92-F1
#
_cell.length_a   1.000
_cell.length_b   1.000
_cell.length_c   1.000
_cell.angle_alpha   90.00
_cell.angle_beta   90.00
_cell.angle_gamma   90.00
#
_symmetry.space_group_name_H-M   'P 1'
#
loop_
_entity.id
_entity.type
_entity.pdbx_description
1 polymer ?
#
loop_
_entity_poly.entity_id
_entity_poly.type
_entity_poly.pdbx_seq_one_letter_code
_entity_poly.pdbx_strand_id
1 'polypeptide(L)'
;KKIRTIRRDYGKCIFCGQCQEHCITGKGVKLSDNIYDLAVFDRAKNVEYQEKQLLVCESCGAVITTVEHLCFMHRKLGPKAFASVLNLNILNRKLKLTEGQDLSSEISEKLQRKDMFSIICPNCLRQVTVKYTIKGA
;
A
#
# COMPACT_ATOMS: atom_id res chain seq x y z
N LYS A 1 9.24 2.55 11.37
CA LYS A 1 8.44 2.12 10.19
C LYS A 1 6.97 2.22 10.55
N LYS A 2 6.11 2.84 9.72
CA LYS A 2 4.67 2.92 10.01
C LYS A 2 4.02 1.57 9.67
N ILE A 3 3.57 0.83 10.69
CA ILE A 3 2.93 -0.48 10.56
C ILE A 3 1.44 -0.32 10.89
N ARG A 4 0.57 -0.91 10.08
CA ARG A 4 -0.86 -1.04 10.39
C ARG A 4 -1.15 -2.49 10.75
N THR A 5 -1.75 -2.70 11.91
CA THR A 5 -2.23 -4.01 12.36
C THR A 5 -3.70 -4.13 12.04
N ILE A 6 -4.07 -5.18 11.31
CA ILE A 6 -5.46 -5.54 11.01
C ILE A 6 -5.82 -6.71 11.91
N ARG A 7 -6.86 -6.54 12.73
CA ARG A 7 -7.41 -7.59 13.60
C ARG A 7 -8.62 -8.21 12.91
N ARG A 8 -8.58 -9.52 12.65
CA ARG A 8 -9.72 -10.31 12.18
C ARG A 8 -10.19 -11.19 13.33
N ASP A 9 -11.46 -11.06 13.69
CA ASP A 9 -12.07 -11.80 14.78
C ASP A 9 -13.06 -12.81 14.18
N TYR A 10 -12.64 -14.08 14.09
CA TYR A 10 -13.47 -15.15 13.54
C TYR A 10 -14.66 -15.47 14.45
N GLY A 11 -14.60 -15.15 15.74
CA GLY A 11 -15.72 -15.32 16.67
C GLY A 11 -16.92 -14.42 16.36
N LYS A 12 -16.75 -13.40 15.52
CA LYS A 12 -17.83 -12.52 15.03
C LYS A 12 -18.31 -12.87 13.61
N CYS A 13 -17.72 -13.89 12.99
CA CYS A 13 -18.08 -14.29 11.64
C CYS A 13 -19.48 -14.89 11.62
N ILE A 14 -20.33 -14.45 10.68
CA ILE A 14 -21.67 -15.01 10.43
C ILE A 14 -21.71 -15.93 9.20
N PHE A 15 -20.54 -16.32 8.68
CA PHE A 15 -20.39 -17.22 7.52
C PHE A 15 -21.10 -16.76 6.23
N CYS A 16 -21.25 -15.45 6.01
CA CYS A 16 -21.93 -14.91 4.83
C CYS A 16 -21.13 -14.99 3.52
N GLY A 17 -19.86 -15.37 3.55
CA GLY A 17 -18.99 -15.54 2.37
C GLY A 17 -18.56 -14.27 1.62
N GLN A 18 -19.07 -13.10 2.00
CA GLN A 18 -18.74 -11.82 1.35
C GLN A 18 -17.24 -11.50 1.33
N CYS A 19 -16.49 -12.00 2.31
CA CYS A 19 -15.05 -11.81 2.39
C CYS A 19 -14.26 -12.59 1.32
N GLN A 20 -14.75 -13.76 0.89
CA GLN A 20 -14.18 -14.53 -0.23
C GLN A 20 -14.59 -13.89 -1.55
N GLU A 21 -15.88 -13.54 -1.70
CA GLU A 21 -16.45 -12.95 -2.92
C GLU A 21 -15.73 -11.65 -3.31
N HIS A 22 -15.52 -10.75 -2.33
CA HIS A 22 -14.87 -9.46 -2.55
C HIS A 22 -13.34 -9.50 -2.38
N CYS A 23 -12.73 -10.69 -2.36
CA CYS A 23 -11.29 -10.81 -2.24
C CYS A 23 -10.60 -10.32 -3.52
N ILE A 24 -9.97 -9.14 -3.47
CA ILE A 24 -9.29 -8.53 -4.64
C ILE A 24 -8.17 -9.39 -5.25
N THR A 25 -7.63 -10.35 -4.49
CA THR A 25 -6.58 -11.28 -4.96
C THR A 25 -7.15 -12.63 -5.39
N GLY A 26 -8.42 -12.93 -5.10
CA GLY A 26 -9.08 -14.23 -5.35
C GLY A 26 -8.53 -15.41 -4.56
N LYS A 27 -7.41 -15.24 -3.86
CA LYS A 27 -6.69 -16.29 -3.10
C LYS A 27 -6.47 -15.92 -1.64
N GLY A 28 -6.71 -14.66 -1.26
CA GLY A 28 -6.37 -14.15 0.07
C GLY A 28 -7.34 -14.57 1.17
N VAL A 29 -8.63 -14.73 0.83
CA VAL A 29 -9.65 -15.24 1.74
C VAL A 29 -10.38 -16.35 1.00
N LYS A 30 -10.27 -17.57 1.52
CA LYS A 30 -11.02 -18.72 1.03
C LYS A 30 -11.73 -19.32 2.23
N LEU A 31 -13.05 -19.44 2.15
CA LEU A 31 -13.82 -20.23 3.09
C LEU A 31 -13.29 -21.66 3.01
N SER A 32 -13.08 -22.27 4.17
CA SER A 32 -12.70 -23.67 4.19
C SER A 32 -13.92 -24.53 3.94
N ASP A 33 -13.73 -25.58 3.15
CA ASP A 33 -14.69 -26.68 3.01
C ASP A 33 -14.58 -27.67 4.19
N ASN A 34 -13.56 -27.52 5.05
CA ASN A 34 -13.39 -28.28 6.27
C ASN A 34 -14.14 -27.59 7.43
N ILE A 35 -14.80 -28.38 8.27
CA ILE A 35 -15.47 -27.91 9.49
C ILE A 35 -14.39 -27.47 10.48
N TYR A 36 -14.07 -26.18 10.51
CA TYR A 36 -13.32 -25.59 11.61
C TYR A 36 -14.29 -25.21 12.71
N ASP A 37 -14.26 -25.97 13.80
CA ASP A 37 -14.97 -25.59 15.00
C ASP A 37 -14.37 -24.29 15.56
N LEU A 38 -15.19 -23.25 15.67
CA LEU A 38 -14.82 -21.99 16.33
C LEU A 38 -15.06 -22.06 17.84
N ALA A 39 -15.53 -23.20 18.36
CA ALA A 39 -15.66 -23.46 19.79
C ALA A 39 -14.26 -23.57 20.42
N VAL A 40 -13.86 -22.50 21.09
CA VAL A 40 -12.62 -22.41 21.86
C VAL A 40 -12.97 -22.00 23.28
N PHE A 41 -12.26 -22.57 24.26
CA PHE A 41 -12.38 -22.15 25.66
C PHE A 41 -11.91 -20.70 25.88
N ASP A 42 -10.99 -20.22 25.03
CA ASP A 42 -10.46 -18.87 25.05
C ASP A 42 -10.71 -18.17 23.71
N ARG A 43 -11.54 -17.12 23.73
CA ARG A 43 -11.92 -16.34 22.55
C ARG A 43 -10.75 -15.61 21.89
N ALA A 44 -9.64 -15.39 22.60
CA ALA A 44 -8.45 -14.78 22.00
C ALA A 44 -7.86 -15.65 20.88
N LYS A 45 -8.09 -16.97 20.92
CA LYS A 45 -7.62 -17.92 19.89
C LYS A 45 -8.35 -17.79 18.55
N ASN A 46 -9.53 -17.17 18.53
CA ASN A 46 -10.29 -16.90 17.31
C ASN A 46 -9.88 -15.58 16.64
N VAL A 47 -8.84 -14.90 17.14
CA VAL A 47 -8.40 -13.62 16.64
C VAL A 47 -7.10 -13.78 15.87
N GLU A 48 -7.11 -13.38 14.61
CA GLU A 48 -5.92 -13.31 13.76
C GLU A 48 -5.47 -11.85 13.61
N TYR A 49 -4.16 -11.63 13.65
CA TYR A 49 -3.54 -10.34 13.43
C TYR A 49 -2.70 -10.36 12.16
N GLN A 50 -2.84 -9.33 11.33
CA GLN A 50 -2.05 -9.14 10.14
C GLN A 50 -1.37 -7.78 10.19
N GLU A 51 -0.05 -7.78 10.18
CA GLU A 51 0.74 -6.56 10.15
C GLU A 51 1.11 -6.21 8.72
N LYS A 52 0.90 -4.95 8.34
CA LYS A 52 1.20 -4.45 7.01
C LYS A 52 2.02 -3.18 7.09
N GLN A 53 3.11 -3.16 6.34
CA GLN A 53 3.94 -1.96 6.21
C GLN A 53 3.22 -0.92 5.36
N LEU A 54 2.98 0.26 5.95
CA LEU A 54 2.38 1.38 5.25
C LEU A 54 3.40 2.08 4.36
N LEU A 55 2.91 2.46 3.19
CA LEU A 55 3.55 3.38 2.27
C LEU A 55 3.05 4.80 2.56
N VAL A 56 3.97 5.69 2.86
CA VAL A 56 3.66 7.05 3.28
C VAL A 56 4.37 8.05 2.38
N CYS A 57 3.66 9.12 2.05
CA CYS A 57 4.21 10.24 1.32
C CYS A 57 5.31 10.92 2.14
N GLU A 58 6.49 11.08 1.55
CA GLU A 58 7.65 11.70 2.19
C GLU A 58 7.49 13.22 2.31
N SER A 59 6.66 13.83 1.45
CA SER A 59 6.39 15.28 1.48
C SER A 59 5.32 15.68 2.49
N CYS A 60 4.12 15.07 2.44
CA CYS A 60 2.98 15.48 3.26
C CYS A 60 2.61 14.51 4.39
N GLY A 61 3.32 13.37 4.50
CA GLY A 61 3.04 12.37 5.52
C GLY A 61 1.75 11.58 5.33
N ALA A 62 1.01 11.81 4.24
CA ALA A 62 -0.24 11.11 3.93
C ALA A 62 0.00 9.62 3.69
N VAL A 63 -0.91 8.78 4.21
CA VAL A 63 -0.91 7.33 3.96
C VAL A 63 -1.43 7.07 2.56
N ILE A 64 -0.63 6.43 1.71
CA ILE A 64 -0.99 6.11 0.33
C ILE A 64 -1.66 4.74 0.28
N THR A 65 -0.94 3.69 0.68
CA THR A 65 -1.41 2.30 0.68
C THR A 65 -0.43 1.42 1.48
N THR A 66 -0.43 0.10 1.32
CA THR A 66 0.61 -0.81 1.85
C THR A 66 1.64 -1.15 0.77
N VAL A 67 2.88 -1.42 1.20
CA VAL A 67 3.95 -1.83 0.28
C VAL A 67 3.58 -3.09 -0.50
N GLU A 68 2.95 -4.06 0.17
CA GLU A 68 2.47 -5.29 -0.43
C GLU A 68 1.39 -5.05 -1.50
N HIS A 69 0.44 -4.14 -1.23
CA HIS A 69 -0.63 -3.84 -2.18
C HIS A 69 -0.05 -3.22 -3.47
N LEU A 70 0.93 -2.32 -3.34
CA LEU A 70 1.56 -1.76 -4.54
C LEU A 70 2.35 -2.81 -5.33
N CYS A 71 3.04 -3.73 -4.66
CA CYS A 71 3.68 -4.87 -5.30
C CYS A 71 2.68 -5.79 -6.02
N PHE A 72 1.50 -6.02 -5.42
CA PHE A 72 0.41 -6.77 -6.04
C PHE A 72 -0.10 -6.06 -7.30
N MET A 73 -0.35 -4.75 -7.22
CA MET A 73 -0.79 -3.95 -8.36
C MET A 73 0.24 -3.93 -9.50
N HIS A 74 1.53 -3.87 -9.18
CA HIS A 74 2.60 -3.95 -10.19
C HIS A 74 2.52 -5.26 -10.99
N ARG A 75 2.38 -6.40 -10.30
CA ARG A 75 2.22 -7.72 -10.95
C ARG A 75 0.92 -7.83 -11.74
N LYS A 76 -0.18 -7.26 -11.23
CA LYS A 76 -1.50 -7.30 -11.87
C LYS A 76 -1.56 -6.43 -13.14
N LEU A 77 -0.92 -5.26 -13.14
CA LEU A 77 -0.92 -4.32 -14.27
C LEU A 77 0.15 -4.62 -15.33
N GLY A 78 1.20 -5.37 -14.97
CA GLY A 78 2.28 -5.75 -15.88
C GLY A 78 2.97 -4.52 -16.50
N PRO A 79 3.11 -4.44 -17.85
CA PRO A 79 3.76 -3.31 -18.52
C PRO A 79 3.11 -1.95 -18.23
N LYS A 80 1.81 -1.91 -17.93
CA LYS A 80 1.12 -0.65 -17.61
C LYS A 80 1.55 -0.06 -16.26
N ALA A 81 2.12 -0.86 -15.37
CA ALA A 81 2.56 -0.40 -14.05
C ALA A 81 3.66 0.67 -14.14
N PHE A 82 4.51 0.61 -15.17
CA PHE A 82 5.64 1.52 -15.39
C PHE A 82 5.21 2.94 -15.77
N ALA A 83 3.98 3.15 -16.21
CA ALA A 83 3.43 4.49 -16.47
C ALA A 83 3.22 5.31 -15.18
N SER A 84 3.09 4.63 -14.04
CA SER A 84 2.94 5.31 -12.74
C SER A 84 4.30 5.53 -12.10
N VAL A 85 4.63 6.79 -11.88
CA VAL A 85 5.85 7.23 -11.19
C VAL A 85 5.96 6.58 -9.80
N LEU A 86 4.85 6.51 -9.04
CA LEU A 86 4.84 5.89 -7.72
C LEU A 86 5.22 4.39 -7.78
N ASN A 87 4.67 3.65 -8.75
CA ASN A 87 5.01 2.24 -8.94
C ASN A 87 6.48 2.05 -9.32
N LEU A 88 6.98 2.92 -10.20
CA LEU A 88 8.38 2.91 -10.62
C LEU A 88 9.32 3.14 -9.44
N ASN A 89 9.02 4.12 -8.58
CA ASN A 89 9.84 4.44 -7.41
C ASN A 89 9.89 3.28 -6.40
N ILE A 90 8.76 2.58 -6.18
CA ILE A 90 8.76 1.39 -5.32
C ILE A 90 9.55 0.24 -5.93
N LEU A 91 9.43 0.02 -7.25
CA LEU A 91 10.19 -1.00 -7.93
C LEU A 91 11.70 -0.74 -7.81
N ASN A 92 12.13 0.50 -8.02
CA ASN A 92 13.53 0.90 -7.87
C ASN A 92 14.05 0.64 -6.44
N ARG A 93 13.27 1.00 -5.41
CA ARG A 93 13.61 0.67 -4.01
C ARG A 93 13.70 -0.82 -3.74
N LYS A 94 12.88 -1.63 -4.41
CA LYS A 94 12.88 -3.09 -4.24
C LYS A 94 14.05 -3.76 -4.96
N LEU A 95 14.38 -3.29 -6.17
CA LEU A 95 15.45 -3.87 -6.98
C LEU A 95 16.83 -3.55 -6.41
N LYS A 96 17.01 -2.42 -5.71
CA LYS A 96 18.28 -1.98 -5.10
C LYS A 96 19.47 -2.19 -6.05
N LEU A 97 19.33 -1.69 -7.29
CA LEU A 97 20.31 -1.89 -8.36
C LEU A 97 21.70 -1.28 -8.05
N THR A 98 21.80 -0.47 -7.00
CA THR A 98 23.07 0.08 -6.51
C THR A 98 23.05 0.11 -4.99
N GLU A 99 24.05 -0.52 -4.38
CA GLU A 99 24.25 -0.50 -2.93
C GLU A 99 24.85 0.86 -2.52
N GLY A 100 24.40 1.42 -1.40
CA GLY A 100 24.95 2.67 -0.84
C GLY A 100 24.44 3.98 -1.46
N GLN A 101 23.55 3.92 -2.45
CA GLN A 101 22.89 5.10 -3.03
C GLN A 101 21.36 5.04 -2.79
N ASP A 102 20.94 4.99 -1.53
CA ASP A 102 19.58 5.43 -1.20
C ASP A 102 19.55 6.96 -1.38
N LEU A 103 19.38 7.42 -2.62
CA LEU A 103 19.23 8.84 -2.98
C LEU A 103 17.87 9.36 -2.50
N SER A 104 17.58 9.25 -1.20
CA SER A 104 16.53 10.06 -0.60
C SER A 104 17.02 11.51 -0.64
N SER A 105 16.62 12.21 -1.70
CA SER A 105 16.80 13.66 -1.75
C SER A 105 15.98 14.26 -0.62
N GLU A 106 16.59 15.13 0.18
CA GLU A 106 15.83 15.94 1.12
C GLU A 106 14.76 16.71 0.36
N ILE A 107 13.51 16.46 0.71
CA ILE A 107 12.38 17.14 0.09
C ILE A 107 12.41 18.57 0.61
N SER A 108 12.75 19.52 -0.26
CA SER A 108 12.68 20.94 0.08
C SER A 108 11.25 21.34 0.40
N GLU A 109 11.08 22.40 1.20
CA GLU A 109 9.76 22.96 1.53
C GLU A 109 8.87 23.21 0.31
N LYS A 110 9.49 23.49 -0.84
CA LYS A 110 8.82 23.57 -2.14
C LYS A 110 9.14 22.34 -2.97
N LEU A 111 8.10 21.62 -3.38
CA LEU A 111 8.21 20.48 -4.28
C LEU A 111 8.79 20.88 -5.64
N GLN A 112 9.86 20.21 -6.05
CA GLN A 112 10.55 20.38 -7.31
C GLN A 112 10.38 19.14 -8.21
N ARG A 113 10.69 19.29 -9.50
CA ARG A 113 10.59 18.19 -10.47
C ARG A 113 11.47 16.98 -10.12
N LYS A 114 12.60 17.20 -9.44
CA LYS A 114 13.48 16.14 -8.93
C LYS A 114 12.78 15.24 -7.91
N ASP A 115 11.84 15.77 -7.13
CA ASP A 115 11.13 15.05 -6.07
C ASP A 115 10.06 14.10 -6.62
N MET A 116 9.82 14.12 -7.94
CA MET A 116 8.96 13.16 -8.64
C MET A 116 9.42 11.72 -8.42
N PHE A 117 10.73 11.49 -8.27
CA PHE A 117 11.31 10.16 -8.04
C PHE A 117 11.30 9.74 -6.56
N SER A 118 10.82 10.61 -5.66
CA SER A 118 10.57 10.29 -4.25
C SER A 118 9.20 9.60 -4.07
N ILE A 119 8.95 9.01 -2.91
CA ILE A 119 7.63 8.39 -2.65
C ILE A 119 6.65 9.48 -2.23
N ILE A 120 5.82 9.91 -3.18
CA ILE A 120 4.83 10.98 -2.98
C ILE A 120 3.41 10.55 -3.35
N CYS A 121 2.41 11.14 -2.70
CA CYS A 121 1.01 10.85 -2.98
C CYS A 121 0.56 11.51 -4.30
N PRO A 122 -0.57 11.08 -4.90
CA PRO A 122 -1.09 11.67 -6.14
C PRO A 122 -1.31 13.18 -6.08
N ASN A 123 -1.64 13.72 -4.91
CA ASN A 123 -1.84 15.16 -4.73
C ASN A 123 -0.50 15.93 -4.80
N CYS A 124 0.53 15.46 -4.11
CA CYS A 124 1.89 16.02 -4.20
C CYS A 124 2.48 15.85 -5.61
N LEU A 125 2.26 14.69 -6.24
CA LEU A 125 2.72 14.46 -7.62
C LEU A 125 2.07 15.44 -8.60
N ARG A 126 0.78 15.76 -8.40
CA ARG A 126 0.08 16.79 -9.18
C ARG A 126 0.72 18.16 -9.00
N GLN A 127 1.09 18.55 -7.78
CA GLN A 127 1.77 19.83 -7.51
C GLN A 127 3.14 19.92 -8.19
N VAL A 128 3.88 18.80 -8.27
CA VAL A 128 5.17 18.72 -8.98
C VAL A 128 4.98 18.85 -10.50
N THR A 129 3.96 18.19 -11.04
CA THR A 129 3.76 18.06 -12.49
C THR A 129 3.08 19.29 -13.09
N VAL A 130 2.14 19.88 -12.36
CA VAL A 130 1.32 20.99 -12.80
C VAL A 130 1.75 22.25 -12.06
N LYS A 131 2.40 23.19 -12.76
CA LYS A 131 2.51 24.56 -12.27
C LYS A 131 1.10 25.16 -12.29
N TYR A 132 0.55 25.52 -11.14
CA TYR A 132 -0.62 26.39 -11.09
C TYR A 132 -0.21 27.75 -11.69
N THR A 133 -0.50 27.96 -12.98
CA THR A 133 -0.54 29.30 -13.55
C THR A 133 -1.84 29.96 -13.12
N ILE A 134 -1.98 30.29 -11.84
CA ILE A 134 -2.92 31.36 -11.47
C ILE A 134 -2.12 32.65 -11.62
N LYS A 135 -2.06 33.15 -12.85
CA LYS A 135 -1.83 34.57 -13.11
C LYS A 135 -3.21 35.16 -13.42
N GLY A 136 -3.81 35.84 -12.44
CA GLY A 136 -5.08 36.55 -12.61
C GLY A 136 -6.19 36.03 -11.70
N ALA A 137 -6.13 36.43 -10.43
CA ALA A 137 -7.31 36.88 -9.70
C ALA A 137 -7.13 38.39 -9.51
#